data_AF-A0A7X9YLF2-F1
#
_entry.id   AF-A0A7X9YLF2-F1
#
_cell.length_a   1.000
_cell.length_b   1.000
_cell.length_c   1.000
_cell.angle_alpha   90.00
_cell.angle_beta   90.00
_cell.angle_gamma   90.00
#
_symmetry.space_group_name_H-M   'P 1'
#
loop_
_entity.id
_entity.type
_entity.pdbx_description
1 polymer ?
#
loop_
_entity_poly.entity_id
_entity_poly.type
_entity_poly.pdbx_seq_one_letter_code
_entity_poly.pdbx_strand_id
1 'polypeptide(L)'
;MIPATLEQLEQVRKECRTMVRKRATASAGTTLVPLPGTDVLADVGMLMQLLPAINNKFGLSQKQLDGMDPETKSMIYGFVMSIGSKVIGRMITKELVVQVLKRVGVRVATKSVAKFVPFAGQGLAAALSFTAMRYVGNKHVDDCYEVVKRMIEQRELIPGEPAPSALKEANSDDAKVEVNKNQ
;
A
#
# COMPACT_ATOMS: atom_id res chain seq x y z
N MET A 1 4.92 11.80 0.22
CA MET A 1 3.90 12.86 0.23
C MET A 1 2.57 12.20 -0.13
N ILE A 2 1.47 12.58 0.52
CA ILE A 2 0.14 12.09 0.15
C ILE A 2 -0.28 12.81 -1.15
N PRO A 3 -0.80 12.10 -2.17
CA PRO A 3 -1.32 12.72 -3.40
C PRO A 3 -2.34 13.83 -3.08
N ALA A 4 -2.20 15.00 -3.71
CA ALA A 4 -3.04 16.16 -3.44
C ALA A 4 -4.25 16.28 -4.39
N THR A 5 -4.18 15.63 -5.57
CA THR A 5 -5.24 15.66 -6.59
C THR A 5 -5.64 14.25 -7.00
N LEU A 6 -6.86 14.10 -7.54
CA LEU A 6 -7.34 12.81 -8.06
C LEU A 6 -6.46 12.29 -9.21
N GLU A 7 -5.90 13.19 -10.02
CA GLU A 7 -4.97 12.82 -11.10
C GLU A 7 -3.67 12.22 -10.56
N GLN A 8 -3.06 12.87 -9.56
CA GLN A 8 -1.86 12.34 -8.88
C GLN A 8 -2.17 11.00 -8.20
N LEU A 9 -3.36 10.88 -7.61
CA LEU A 9 -3.80 9.65 -6.96
C LEU A 9 -3.92 8.48 -7.94
N GLU A 10 -4.51 8.71 -9.12
CA GLU A 10 -4.58 7.72 -10.18
C GLU A 10 -3.20 7.32 -10.72
N GLN A 11 -2.28 8.28 -10.83
CA GLN A 11 -0.91 7.98 -11.23
C GLN A 11 -0.21 7.06 -10.21
N VAL A 12 -0.33 7.36 -8.91
CA VAL A 12 0.19 6.51 -7.84
C VAL A 12 -0.44 5.11 -7.87
N ARG A 13 -1.75 5.01 -8.14
CA ARG A 13 -2.45 3.73 -8.30
C ARG A 13 -1.85 2.90 -9.44
N LYS A 14 -1.60 3.50 -10.61
CA LYS A 14 -0.99 2.83 -11.78
C LYS A 14 0.42 2.34 -11.48
N GLU A 15 1.23 3.17 -10.83
CA GLU A 15 2.58 2.80 -10.41
C GLU A 15 2.57 1.61 -9.44
N CYS A 16 1.70 1.64 -8.44
CA CYS A 16 1.58 0.56 -7.48
C CYS A 16 1.08 -0.74 -8.13
N ARG A 17 0.11 -0.69 -9.05
CA ARG A 17 -0.35 -1.87 -9.81
C ARG A 17 0.75 -2.48 -10.67
N THR A 18 1.59 -1.65 -11.28
CA THR A 18 2.77 -2.10 -12.03
C THR A 18 3.77 -2.79 -11.10
N MET A 19 4.00 -2.21 -9.93
CA MET A 19 4.87 -2.76 -8.90
C MET A 19 4.37 -4.12 -8.37
N VAL A 20 3.06 -4.26 -8.14
CA VAL A 20 2.41 -5.52 -7.77
C VAL A 20 2.60 -6.57 -8.86
N ARG A 21 2.36 -6.20 -10.13
CA ARG A 21 2.53 -7.13 -11.27
C ARG A 21 3.96 -7.66 -11.36
N LYS A 22 4.97 -6.79 -11.22
CA LYS A 22 6.39 -7.19 -11.24
C LYS A 22 6.72 -8.20 -10.14
N ARG A 23 6.28 -7.94 -8.90
CA ARG A 23 6.51 -8.86 -7.77
C ARG A 23 5.72 -10.15 -7.89
N ALA A 24 4.50 -10.11 -8.42
CA ALA A 24 3.73 -11.31 -8.71
C ALA A 24 4.40 -12.21 -9.75
N THR A 25 4.97 -11.64 -10.81
CA THR A 25 5.77 -12.39 -11.78
C THR A 25 7.01 -13.01 -11.14
N ALA A 26 7.72 -12.27 -10.27
CA ALA A 26 8.88 -12.80 -9.54
C ALA A 26 8.49 -13.95 -8.58
N SER A 27 7.38 -13.78 -7.87
CA SER A 27 6.77 -14.77 -6.96
C SER A 27 6.42 -16.07 -7.69
N ALA A 28 5.81 -15.98 -8.87
CA ALA A 28 5.57 -17.15 -9.72
C ALA A 28 6.87 -17.90 -10.12
N GLY A 29 7.98 -17.17 -10.26
CA GLY A 29 9.28 -17.74 -10.61
C GLY A 29 9.97 -18.48 -9.45
N THR A 30 9.70 -18.12 -8.18
CA THR A 30 10.32 -18.80 -7.02
C THR A 30 9.80 -20.23 -6.85
N THR A 31 8.60 -20.52 -7.35
CA THR A 31 7.99 -21.85 -7.38
C THR A 31 8.73 -22.85 -8.30
N LEU A 32 9.66 -22.36 -9.14
CA LEU A 32 10.50 -23.22 -9.97
C LEU A 32 11.69 -23.82 -9.21
N VAL A 33 11.97 -23.35 -7.99
CA VAL A 33 13.01 -23.92 -7.14
C VAL A 33 12.49 -25.24 -6.55
N PRO A 34 13.17 -26.39 -6.76
CA PRO A 34 12.70 -27.70 -6.31
C PRO A 34 12.96 -27.94 -4.81
N LEU A 35 12.57 -26.98 -3.96
CA LEU A 35 12.69 -27.06 -2.51
C LEU A 35 11.31 -26.86 -1.86
N PRO A 36 10.83 -27.83 -1.07
CA PRO A 36 9.55 -27.70 -0.37
C PRO A 36 9.53 -26.49 0.57
N GLY A 37 8.56 -25.60 0.39
CA GLY A 37 8.25 -24.50 1.32
C GLY A 37 9.13 -23.25 1.20
N THR A 38 10.17 -23.24 0.36
CA THR A 38 10.99 -22.03 0.13
C THR A 38 10.25 -20.97 -0.68
N ASP A 39 9.40 -21.40 -1.59
CA ASP A 39 8.51 -20.56 -2.39
C ASP A 39 7.58 -19.73 -1.50
N VAL A 40 6.97 -20.35 -0.49
CA VAL A 40 6.09 -19.66 0.47
C VAL A 40 6.86 -18.62 1.31
N LEU A 41 8.07 -18.94 1.74
CA LEU A 41 8.90 -17.99 2.51
C LEU A 41 9.30 -16.79 1.64
N ALA A 42 9.67 -17.02 0.38
CA ALA A 42 9.98 -15.97 -0.57
C ALA A 42 8.76 -15.08 -0.82
N ASP A 43 7.57 -15.67 -1.01
CA ASP A 43 6.33 -14.94 -1.22
C ASP A 43 5.96 -14.06 0.00
N VAL A 44 6.15 -14.57 1.21
CA VAL A 44 5.97 -13.79 2.45
C VAL A 44 6.97 -12.62 2.49
N GLY A 45 8.24 -12.87 2.21
CA GLY A 45 9.26 -11.82 2.17
C GLY A 45 8.96 -10.74 1.12
N MET A 46 8.49 -11.13 -0.06
CA MET A 46 8.09 -10.20 -1.11
C MET A 46 6.90 -9.34 -0.68
N LEU A 47 5.90 -9.91 0.00
CA LEU A 47 4.77 -9.14 0.55
C LEU A 47 5.19 -8.20 1.67
N MET A 48 6.10 -8.63 2.54
CA MET A 48 6.68 -7.77 3.59
C MET A 48 7.41 -6.56 3.02
N GLN A 49 7.90 -6.63 1.78
CA GLN A 49 8.49 -5.48 1.09
C GLN A 49 7.46 -4.69 0.26
N LEU A 50 6.51 -5.39 -0.38
CA LEU A 50 5.52 -4.80 -1.28
C LEU A 50 4.52 -3.93 -0.53
N LEU A 51 3.95 -4.42 0.58
CA LEU A 51 2.90 -3.71 1.30
C LEU A 51 3.41 -2.40 1.91
N PRO A 52 4.59 -2.33 2.56
CA PRO A 52 5.18 -1.05 2.96
C PRO A 52 5.51 -0.15 1.78
N ALA A 53 5.99 -0.69 0.66
CA ALA A 53 6.29 0.11 -0.52
C ALA A 53 5.02 0.79 -1.09
N ILE A 54 3.89 0.08 -1.09
CA ILE A 54 2.58 0.66 -1.42
C ILE A 54 2.21 1.75 -0.42
N ASN A 55 2.29 1.49 0.89
CA ASN A 55 2.00 2.50 1.92
C ASN A 55 2.83 3.78 1.71
N ASN A 56 4.13 3.64 1.46
CA ASN A 56 5.04 4.76 1.23
C ASN A 56 4.63 5.61 0.02
N LYS A 57 4.20 4.97 -1.07
CA LYS A 57 3.76 5.62 -2.32
C LYS A 57 2.49 6.44 -2.11
N PHE A 58 1.56 5.97 -1.28
CA PHE A 58 0.34 6.71 -0.93
C PHE A 58 0.53 7.71 0.22
N GLY A 59 1.69 7.71 0.89
CA GLY A 59 1.92 8.56 2.06
C GLY A 59 1.30 8.03 3.35
N LEU A 60 0.90 6.75 3.38
CA LEU A 60 0.18 6.10 4.47
C LEU A 60 1.05 5.10 5.25
N SER A 61 2.39 5.22 5.16
CA SER A 61 3.27 4.41 6.02
C SER A 61 3.19 4.87 7.46
N GLN A 62 3.43 3.95 8.40
CA GLN A 62 3.44 4.27 9.83
C GLN A 62 4.33 5.49 10.14
N LYS A 63 5.55 5.53 9.58
CA LYS A 63 6.49 6.65 9.77
C LYS A 63 5.94 7.99 9.24
N GLN A 64 5.18 7.96 8.14
CA GLN A 64 4.58 9.17 7.57
C GLN A 64 3.39 9.64 8.41
N LEU A 65 2.57 8.71 8.91
CA LEU A 65 1.44 9.03 9.78
C LEU A 65 1.88 9.47 11.18
N ASP A 66 2.97 8.91 11.70
CA ASP A 66 3.51 9.29 13.01
C ASP A 66 4.10 10.70 13.03
N GLY A 67 4.52 11.21 11.86
CA GLY A 67 4.98 12.60 11.70
C GLY A 67 3.87 13.61 11.40
N MET A 68 2.60 13.19 11.35
CA MET A 68 1.46 14.09 11.13
C MET A 68 0.91 14.63 12.45
N ASP A 69 0.19 15.75 12.36
CA ASP A 69 -0.58 16.27 13.48
C ASP A 69 -1.64 15.26 13.97
N PRO A 70 -1.99 15.28 15.27
CA PRO A 70 -2.92 14.29 15.85
C PRO A 70 -4.31 14.27 15.19
N GLU A 71 -4.78 15.40 14.69
CA GLU A 71 -6.12 15.55 14.11
C GLU A 71 -6.21 14.87 12.75
N THR A 72 -5.29 15.19 11.84
CA THR A 72 -5.14 14.54 10.53
C THR A 72 -4.90 13.05 10.69
N LYS A 73 -4.04 12.66 11.64
CA LYS A 73 -3.77 11.25 11.94
C LYS A 73 -5.03 10.51 12.36
N SER A 74 -5.81 11.08 13.28
CA SER A 74 -7.09 10.50 13.75
C SER A 74 -8.09 10.34 12.61
N MET A 75 -8.22 11.37 11.76
CA MET A 75 -9.09 11.34 10.58
C MET A 75 -8.72 10.20 9.61
N ILE A 76 -7.44 10.07 9.29
CA ILE A 76 -6.93 8.98 8.43
C ILE A 76 -7.26 7.62 9.03
N TYR A 77 -7.00 7.41 10.33
CA TYR A 77 -7.34 6.14 10.99
C TYR A 77 -8.84 5.87 11.00
N GLY A 78 -9.69 6.90 11.08
CA GLY A 78 -11.13 6.80 10.90
C GLY A 78 -11.50 6.22 9.53
N PHE A 79 -10.91 6.75 8.45
CA PHE A 79 -11.13 6.21 7.11
C PHE A 79 -10.62 4.78 6.96
N VAL A 80 -9.41 4.49 7.46
CA VAL A 80 -8.83 3.14 7.47
C VAL A 80 -9.75 2.14 8.16
N MET A 81 -10.30 2.51 9.32
CA MET A 81 -11.22 1.65 10.08
C MET A 81 -12.52 1.41 9.32
N SER A 82 -13.08 2.44 8.67
CA SER A 82 -14.30 2.31 7.87
C SER A 82 -14.13 1.40 6.64
N ILE A 83 -12.94 1.39 6.04
CA ILE A 83 -12.59 0.50 4.92
C ILE A 83 -12.30 -0.92 5.42
N GLY A 84 -11.92 -1.07 6.70
CA GLY A 84 -11.59 -2.34 7.32
C GLY A 84 -10.21 -2.87 6.96
N SER A 85 -9.30 -2.00 6.49
CA SER A 85 -7.94 -2.42 6.13
C SER A 85 -7.07 -2.62 7.37
N LYS A 86 -6.36 -3.74 7.44
CA LYS A 86 -5.47 -4.10 8.55
C LYS A 86 -3.99 -3.79 8.27
N VAL A 87 -3.69 -3.27 7.08
CA VAL A 87 -2.32 -3.12 6.55
C VAL A 87 -1.92 -1.64 6.47
N ILE A 88 -2.89 -0.74 6.30
CA ILE A 88 -2.64 0.71 6.23
C ILE A 88 -2.22 1.24 7.60
N GLY A 89 -1.18 2.09 7.64
CA GLY A 89 -0.75 2.80 8.84
C GLY A 89 -0.21 1.91 9.96
N ARG A 90 0.10 0.64 9.66
CA ARG A 90 0.65 -0.34 10.61
C ARG A 90 2.00 -0.86 10.14
N MET A 91 2.78 -1.35 11.09
CA MET A 91 4.00 -2.09 10.80
C MET A 91 3.65 -3.42 10.12
N ILE A 92 4.27 -3.68 8.96
CA ILE A 92 4.04 -4.93 8.22
C ILE A 92 5.01 -5.99 8.75
N THR A 93 4.48 -6.92 9.53
CA THR A 93 5.25 -8.05 10.08
C THR A 93 4.98 -9.34 9.31
N LYS A 94 5.83 -10.36 9.54
CA LYS A 94 5.68 -11.69 8.95
C LYS A 94 4.33 -12.29 9.34
N GLU A 95 3.94 -12.17 10.60
CA GLU A 95 2.71 -12.74 11.16
C GLU A 95 1.47 -12.13 10.48
N LEU A 96 1.48 -10.81 10.28
CA LEU A 96 0.42 -10.10 9.57
C LEU A 96 0.28 -10.62 8.13
N VAL A 97 1.40 -10.72 7.40
CA VAL A 97 1.41 -11.22 6.02
C VAL A 97 0.91 -12.66 5.96
N VAL A 98 1.39 -13.53 6.86
CA VAL A 98 0.94 -14.93 6.95
C VAL A 98 -0.56 -15.00 7.25
N GLN A 99 -1.10 -14.15 8.13
CA GLN A 99 -2.55 -14.12 8.41
C GLN A 99 -3.37 -13.68 7.19
N VAL A 100 -2.88 -12.68 6.43
CA VAL A 100 -3.52 -12.23 5.19
C VAL A 100 -3.52 -13.36 4.16
N LEU A 101 -2.35 -13.99 3.94
CA LEU A 101 -2.22 -15.13 3.02
C LEU A 101 -3.10 -16.31 3.44
N LYS A 102 -3.13 -16.69 4.73
CA LYS A 102 -4.01 -17.76 5.24
C LYS A 102 -5.48 -17.47 4.94
N ARG A 103 -5.94 -16.24 5.15
CA ARG A 103 -7.34 -15.86 4.86
C ARG A 103 -7.65 -15.96 3.35
N VAL A 104 -6.71 -15.57 2.49
CA VAL A 104 -6.84 -15.73 1.04
C VAL A 104 -6.85 -17.21 0.66
N GLY A 105 -5.89 -17.99 1.18
CA GLY A 105 -5.77 -19.42 0.93
C GLY A 105 -7.00 -20.21 1.36
N VAL A 106 -7.55 -19.95 2.56
CA VAL A 106 -8.81 -20.58 3.03
C VAL A 106 -9.98 -20.22 2.12
N ARG A 107 -10.09 -18.96 1.68
CA ARG A 107 -11.16 -18.54 0.75
C ARG A 107 -11.04 -19.19 -0.63
N VAL A 108 -9.82 -19.39 -1.13
CA VAL A 108 -9.59 -20.07 -2.40
C VAL A 108 -9.83 -21.57 -2.26
N ALA A 109 -9.33 -22.19 -1.18
CA ALA A 109 -9.51 -23.62 -0.91
C ALA A 109 -10.97 -24.02 -0.67
N THR A 110 -11.75 -23.17 0.01
CA THR A 110 -13.19 -23.40 0.20
C THR A 110 -14.01 -23.26 -1.08
N LYS A 111 -13.53 -22.47 -2.06
CA LYS A 111 -14.14 -22.34 -3.39
C LYS A 111 -13.68 -23.42 -4.38
N SER A 112 -12.51 -24.01 -4.15
CA SER A 112 -11.93 -25.05 -4.99
C SER A 112 -12.14 -26.43 -4.37
N VAL A 113 -13.20 -27.15 -4.78
CA VAL A 113 -13.42 -28.57 -4.40
C VAL A 113 -12.44 -29.53 -5.12
N ALA A 114 -11.40 -29.01 -5.78
CA ALA A 114 -10.51 -29.77 -6.62
C ALA A 114 -9.33 -30.32 -5.81
N LYS A 115 -9.51 -31.57 -5.37
CA LYS A 115 -8.50 -32.64 -5.25
C LYS A 115 -7.06 -32.13 -5.32
N PHE A 116 -6.39 -32.25 -4.17
CA PHE A 116 -4.94 -32.28 -4.05
C PHE A 116 -4.41 -33.41 -4.95
N VAL A 117 -4.22 -33.14 -6.24
CA VAL A 117 -3.54 -34.06 -7.14
C VAL A 117 -2.06 -33.79 -6.91
N PRO A 118 -1.30 -34.72 -6.29
CA PRO A 118 0.12 -34.52 -5.96
C PRO A 118 1.03 -34.28 -7.19
N PHE A 119 0.46 -34.28 -8.40
CA PHE A 119 1.11 -34.04 -9.68
C PHE A 119 0.53 -32.86 -10.47
N ALA A 120 -0.27 -31.97 -9.86
CA ALA A 120 -0.72 -30.74 -10.54
C ALA A 120 0.40 -29.70 -10.74
N GLY A 121 1.66 -30.13 -10.86
CA GLY A 121 2.77 -29.39 -11.47
C GLY A 121 3.22 -28.07 -10.83
N GLN A 122 4.39 -27.63 -11.25
CA GLN A 122 4.93 -26.30 -10.92
C GLN A 122 4.10 -25.17 -11.56
N GLY A 123 3.40 -25.44 -12.66
CA GLY A 123 2.58 -24.45 -13.38
C GLY A 123 1.35 -23.98 -12.59
N LEU A 124 0.60 -24.88 -11.95
CA LEU A 124 -0.53 -24.49 -11.10
C LEU A 124 -0.04 -23.73 -9.87
N ALA A 125 1.03 -24.22 -9.24
CA ALA A 125 1.61 -23.58 -8.06
C ALA A 125 2.11 -22.16 -8.38
N ALA A 126 2.79 -21.97 -9.52
CA ALA A 126 3.22 -20.65 -10.00
C ALA A 126 2.02 -19.73 -10.29
N ALA A 127 0.95 -20.25 -10.89
CA ALA A 127 -0.27 -19.49 -11.15
C ALA A 127 -0.99 -19.06 -9.86
N LEU A 128 -1.03 -19.94 -8.85
CA LEU A 128 -1.58 -19.64 -7.53
C LEU A 128 -0.74 -18.58 -6.81
N SER A 129 0.59 -18.72 -6.81
CA SER A 129 1.53 -17.75 -6.24
C SER A 129 1.36 -16.37 -6.89
N PHE A 130 1.38 -16.30 -8.23
CA PHE A 130 1.11 -15.07 -8.98
C PHE A 130 -0.22 -14.42 -8.60
N THR A 131 -1.30 -15.23 -8.57
CA THR A 131 -2.66 -14.74 -8.33
C THR A 131 -2.84 -14.27 -6.89
N ALA A 132 -2.28 -14.99 -5.92
CA ALA A 132 -2.30 -14.60 -4.51
C ALA A 132 -1.56 -13.28 -4.30
N MET A 133 -0.34 -13.15 -4.85
CA MET A 133 0.44 -11.91 -4.79
C MET A 133 -0.32 -10.74 -5.42
N ARG A 134 -0.89 -10.93 -6.62
CA ARG A 134 -1.70 -9.90 -7.30
C ARG A 134 -2.95 -9.52 -6.52
N TYR A 135 -3.66 -10.50 -5.98
CA TYR A 135 -4.88 -10.24 -5.21
C TYR A 135 -4.58 -9.43 -3.96
N VAL A 136 -3.60 -9.85 -3.15
CA VAL A 136 -3.23 -9.16 -1.91
C VAL A 136 -2.70 -7.75 -2.20
N GLY A 137 -1.76 -7.65 -3.15
CA GLY A 137 -1.16 -6.38 -3.53
C GLY A 137 -2.17 -5.38 -4.08
N ASN A 138 -3.01 -5.79 -5.05
CA ASN A 138 -3.99 -4.89 -5.64
C ASN A 138 -5.10 -4.50 -4.65
N LYS A 139 -5.56 -5.43 -3.82
CA LYS A 139 -6.52 -5.11 -2.76
C LYS A 139 -5.96 -4.02 -1.84
N HIS A 140 -4.70 -4.15 -1.44
CA HIS A 140 -4.06 -3.14 -0.61
C HIS A 140 -3.89 -1.79 -1.33
N VAL A 141 -3.58 -1.80 -2.62
CA VAL A 141 -3.57 -0.58 -3.45
C VAL A 141 -4.95 0.09 -3.47
N ASP A 142 -6.01 -0.67 -3.66
CA ASP A 142 -7.37 -0.14 -3.68
C ASP A 142 -7.79 0.39 -2.30
N ASP A 143 -7.48 -0.32 -1.21
CA ASP A 143 -7.74 0.17 0.16
C ASP A 143 -7.00 1.51 0.41
N CYS A 144 -5.72 1.64 0.03
CA CYS A 144 -4.96 2.89 0.16
C CYS A 144 -5.52 4.02 -0.72
N TYR A 145 -5.92 3.70 -1.94
CA TYR A 145 -6.53 4.65 -2.87
C TYR A 145 -7.81 5.24 -2.28
N GLU A 146 -8.69 4.40 -1.73
CA GLU A 146 -9.95 4.85 -1.13
C GLU A 146 -9.72 5.74 0.10
N VAL A 147 -8.71 5.45 0.93
CA VAL A 147 -8.34 6.35 2.05
C VAL A 147 -7.96 7.73 1.53
N VAL A 148 -7.02 7.81 0.58
CA VAL A 148 -6.53 9.11 0.08
C VAL A 148 -7.61 9.84 -0.71
N LYS A 149 -8.43 9.13 -1.48
CA LYS A 149 -9.56 9.71 -2.20
C LYS A 149 -10.52 10.43 -1.25
N ARG A 150 -10.90 9.78 -0.15
CA ARG A 150 -11.76 10.41 0.87
C ARG A 150 -11.13 11.63 1.52
N MET A 151 -9.80 11.63 1.71
CA MET A 151 -9.09 12.81 2.22
C MET A 151 -9.18 13.98 1.24
N ILE A 152 -9.01 13.73 -0.07
CA ILE A 152 -9.12 14.75 -1.11
C ILE A 152 -10.55 15.31 -1.15
N GLU A 153 -11.56 14.44 -1.19
CA GLU A 153 -12.98 14.82 -1.22
C GLU A 153 -13.39 15.64 0.01
N GLN A 154 -12.93 15.26 1.22
CA GLN A 154 -13.20 16.01 2.45
C GLN A 154 -12.56 17.39 2.43
N ARG A 155 -11.37 17.52 1.84
CA ARG A 155 -10.68 18.80 1.70
C ARG A 155 -11.36 19.73 0.70
N GLU A 156 -11.96 19.19 -0.36
CA GLU A 156 -12.77 19.95 -1.31
C GLU A 156 -14.11 20.41 -0.70
N LEU A 157 -14.66 19.64 0.24
CA LEU A 157 -15.89 19.98 0.98
C LEU A 157 -15.70 21.09 2.04
N ILE A 158 -14.46 21.33 2.48
CA ILE A 158 -14.13 22.38 3.45
C ILE A 158 -13.26 23.44 2.74
N PRO A 159 -13.87 24.42 2.04
CA PRO A 159 -13.13 25.48 1.37
C PRO A 159 -12.51 26.42 2.40
N GLY A 160 -11.23 26.20 2.75
CA GLY A 160 -10.53 27.10 3.67
C GLY A 160 -9.11 26.71 4.09
N GLU A 161 -8.68 25.45 3.98
CA GLU A 161 -7.37 25.04 4.50
C GLU A 161 -6.32 24.80 3.39
N PRO A 162 -5.31 25.68 3.24
CA PRO A 162 -4.26 25.52 2.24
C PRO A 162 -3.40 24.28 2.53
N ALA A 163 -2.78 23.74 1.48
CA ALA A 163 -2.13 22.43 1.55
C ALA A 163 -0.91 22.51 2.49
N PRO A 164 -0.58 21.44 3.23
CA PRO A 164 0.66 21.39 4.01
C PRO A 164 1.94 21.64 3.18
N SER A 165 1.87 21.50 1.86
CA SER A 165 2.94 21.88 0.92
C SER A 165 2.96 23.37 0.57
N ALA A 166 1.81 24.05 0.53
CA ALA A 166 1.73 25.49 0.28
C ALA A 166 2.28 26.31 1.46
N LEU A 167 2.18 25.77 2.68
CA LEU A 167 2.76 26.37 3.89
C LEU A 167 4.29 26.23 3.97
N LYS A 168 4.90 25.36 3.15
CA LYS A 168 6.37 25.20 3.11
C LYS A 168 7.05 26.09 2.07
N GLU A 169 6.37 26.42 0.98
CA GLU A 169 6.91 27.29 -0.08
C GLU A 169 6.78 28.78 0.28
N ALA A 170 5.75 29.17 1.05
CA ALA A 170 5.58 30.56 1.49
C ALA A 170 6.63 31.01 2.53
N ASN A 171 7.29 30.09 3.23
CA ASN A 171 8.18 30.44 4.35
C ASN A 171 9.66 30.59 3.94
N SER A 172 10.00 30.45 2.65
CA SER A 172 11.37 30.61 2.15
C SER A 172 11.63 31.91 1.38
N ASP A 173 10.59 32.63 0.98
CA ASP A 173 10.75 33.86 0.16
C ASP A 173 10.59 35.17 0.96
N ASP A 174 10.00 35.14 2.16
CA ASP A 174 9.87 36.33 3.02
C ASP A 174 11.13 36.70 3.83
N ALA A 175 12.19 35.87 3.80
CA ALA A 175 13.41 36.10 4.59
C ALA A 175 14.52 36.90 3.87
N LYS A 176 14.28 37.48 2.68
CA LYS A 176 15.33 38.19 1.92
C LYS A 176 15.06 39.66 1.57
N VAL A 177 14.00 40.28 2.10
CA VAL A 177 13.71 41.70 1.81
C VAL A 177 13.51 42.52 3.08
N GLU A 178 14.32 42.34 4.13
CA GLU A 178 14.41 43.33 5.24
C GLU A 178 15.82 43.42 5.86
N VAL A 179 16.87 43.45 5.03
CA VAL A 179 18.19 43.95 5.46
C VAL A 179 18.75 44.88 4.40
N ASN A 180 18.07 45.99 4.12
CA ASN A 180 18.73 47.18 3.58
C ASN A 180 17.88 48.45 3.70
N LYS A 181 17.75 48.98 4.93
CA LYS A 181 17.62 50.43 5.15
C LYS A 181 17.89 50.77 6.62
N ASN A 182 18.82 51.69 6.79
CA ASN A 182 19.18 52.42 8.02
C ASN A 182 20.16 51.72 8.97
N GLN A 183 21.46 51.80 8.66
CA GLN A 183 22.39 52.69 9.37
C GLN A 183 23.72 52.82 8.64
#